data_AF-I9RAZ4-F1
#
_entry.id   AF-I9RAZ4-F1
#
_cell.length_a   1.000
_cell.length_b   1.000
_cell.length_c   1.000
_cell.angle_alpha   90.00
_cell.angle_beta   90.00
_cell.angle_gamma   90.00
#
_symmetry.space_group_name_H-M   'P 1'
#
loop_
_entity.id
_entity.type
_entity.pdbx_description
1 polymer ?
#
loop_
_entity_poly.entity_id
_entity_poly.type
_entity_poly.pdbx_seq_one_letter_code
_entity_poly.pdbx_strand_id
1 'polypeptide(L)'
;MTICIANEKGGSGKSTLCLNLAVQLLKDNKEVVVLDTDSQKSMETFATIRAEKERPTFSLFNRSSGFSDTLKQMVSKYENILIDTKGEYSKETQKAMLLSDIVLVPTTPSQLDTES
;
A
#
# COMPACT_ATOMS: atom_id res chain seq x y z
N MET A 1 0.16 6.55 11.73
CA MET A 1 1.21 6.54 10.70
C MET A 1 0.66 5.95 9.42
N THR A 2 0.57 6.77 8.38
CA THR A 2 0.08 6.42 7.06
C THR A 2 1.23 6.52 6.07
N ILE A 3 1.56 5.41 5.42
CA ILE A 3 2.63 5.34 4.41
C ILE A 3 2.00 5.05 3.05
N CYS A 4 2.23 5.92 2.08
CA CYS A 4 1.83 5.70 0.69
C CYS A 4 3.03 5.22 -0.13
N ILE A 5 2.86 4.10 -0.82
CA ILE A 5 3.86 3.57 -1.75
C ILE A 5 3.35 3.89 -3.16
N ALA A 6 3.97 4.89 -3.79
CA ALA A 6 3.50 5.45 -5.05
C ALA A 6 4.60 5.54 -6.11
N ASN A 7 4.27 5.13 -7.34
CA ASN A 7 5.09 5.28 -8.53
C ASN A 7 4.23 4.98 -9.76
N GLU A 8 4.25 5.88 -10.75
CA GLU A 8 3.53 5.78 -12.02
C GLU A 8 3.97 4.57 -12.85
N LYS A 9 5.22 4.13 -12.73
CA LYS A 9 5.73 2.97 -13.45
C LYS A 9 5.19 1.67 -12.86
N GLY A 10 4.55 0.85 -13.69
CA GLY A 10 4.26 -0.55 -13.37
C GLY A 10 5.54 -1.38 -13.18
N GLY A 11 5.56 -2.30 -12.20
CA GLY A 11 6.74 -3.13 -11.95
C GLY A 11 7.88 -2.47 -11.16
N SER A 12 7.67 -1.27 -10.62
CA SER A 12 8.63 -0.54 -9.76
C SER A 12 8.84 -1.15 -8.37
N GLY A 13 8.13 -2.23 -8.02
CA GLY A 13 8.27 -2.91 -6.72
C GLY A 13 7.37 -2.37 -5.60
N LYS A 14 6.36 -1.54 -5.91
CA LYS A 14 5.40 -0.97 -4.92
C LYS A 14 4.76 -2.03 -4.03
N SER A 15 4.05 -2.99 -4.62
CA SER A 15 3.37 -4.05 -3.88
C SER A 15 4.34 -4.91 -3.07
N THR A 16 5.53 -5.19 -3.62
CA THR A 16 6.57 -5.93 -2.90
C THR A 16 7.05 -5.19 -1.67
N LEU A 17 7.31 -3.89 -1.79
CA LEU A 17 7.72 -3.05 -0.66
C LEU A 17 6.61 -2.94 0.38
N CYS A 18 5.37 -2.68 -0.05
CA CYS A 18 4.20 -2.59 0.82
C CYS A 18 3.99 -3.88 1.63
N LEU A 19 4.06 -5.05 0.97
CA LEU A 19 3.94 -6.36 1.64
C LEU A 19 5.03 -6.59 2.69
N ASN A 20 6.28 -6.24 2.39
CA ASN A 20 7.38 -6.44 3.33
C ASN A 20 7.27 -5.50 4.54
N LEU A 21 6.87 -4.24 4.32
CA LEU A 21 6.57 -3.31 5.40
C LEU A 21 5.43 -3.80 6.28
N ALA A 22 4.35 -4.31 5.69
CA ALA A 22 3.22 -4.88 6.42
C ALA A 22 3.67 -6.05 7.30
N VAL A 23 4.45 -6.97 6.75
CA VAL A 23 4.98 -8.13 7.49
C VAL A 23 5.93 -7.71 8.62
N GLN A 24 6.77 -6.70 8.40
CA GLN A 24 7.65 -6.19 9.44
C GLN A 24 6.85 -5.60 10.61
N LEU A 25 5.87 -4.75 10.32
CA LEU A 25 4.98 -4.19 11.35
C LEU A 25 4.21 -5.28 12.11
N LEU A 26 3.75 -6.32 11.43
CA LEU A 26 3.09 -7.47 12.07
C LEU A 26 4.06 -8.24 12.99
N LYS A 27 5.33 -8.39 12.61
CA LYS A 27 6.36 -9.00 13.49
C LYS A 27 6.61 -8.17 14.74
N ASP A 28 6.44 -6.85 14.63
CA ASP A 28 6.52 -5.92 15.74
C ASP A 28 5.21 -5.85 16.56
N ASN A 29 4.31 -6.82 16.35
CA ASN A 29 2.98 -6.94 16.98
C ASN A 29 2.08 -5.72 16.79
N LYS A 30 2.21 -5.03 15.65
CA LYS A 30 1.36 -3.90 15.28
C LYS A 30 0.15 -4.38 14.47
N GLU A 31 -1.00 -3.77 14.72
CA GLU A 31 -2.14 -3.89 13.81
C GLU A 31 -1.86 -3.09 12.54
N VAL A 32 -2.07 -3.71 11.39
CA VAL A 32 -1.79 -3.13 10.07
C VAL A 32 -3.02 -3.19 9.19
N VAL A 33 -3.33 -2.06 8.55
CA VAL A 33 -4.32 -1.95 7.49
C VAL A 33 -3.61 -1.67 6.17
N VAL A 34 -3.96 -2.43 5.14
CA VAL A 34 -3.50 -2.21 3.77
C VAL A 34 -4.68 -1.75 2.93
N LEU A 35 -4.51 -0.61 2.26
CA LEU A 35 -5.43 -0.08 1.26
C LEU A 35 -4.81 -0.32 -0.12
N ASP A 36 -5.38 -1.24 -0.87
CA ASP A 36 -4.92 -1.59 -2.21
C ASP A 36 -5.83 -0.93 -3.25
N THR A 37 -5.21 -0.15 -4.13
CA THR A 37 -5.89 0.50 -5.25
C THR A 37 -5.56 -0.15 -6.59
N ASP A 38 -4.64 -1.11 -6.61
CA ASP A 38 -4.39 -1.90 -7.80
C ASP A 38 -5.47 -2.98 -7.94
N SER A 39 -5.97 -3.14 -9.15
CA SER A 39 -6.88 -4.22 -9.52
C SER A 39 -6.21 -5.60 -9.48
N GLN A 40 -4.87 -5.65 -9.46
CA GLN A 40 -4.15 -6.91 -9.33
C GLN A 40 -4.28 -7.46 -7.92
N LYS A 41 -4.82 -8.68 -7.80
CA LYS A 41 -5.10 -9.37 -6.53
C LYS A 41 -3.85 -9.87 -5.79
N SER A 42 -2.71 -9.20 -5.94
CA SER A 42 -1.43 -9.60 -5.36
C SER A 42 -1.46 -9.55 -3.84
N MET A 43 -2.02 -8.48 -3.27
CA MET A 43 -2.20 -8.32 -1.82
C MET A 43 -3.15 -9.37 -1.25
N GLU A 44 -4.30 -9.57 -1.89
CA GLU A 44 -5.32 -10.55 -1.51
C GLU A 44 -4.73 -11.97 -1.49
N THR A 45 -4.04 -12.36 -2.57
CA THR A 45 -3.40 -13.67 -2.69
C THR A 45 -2.37 -13.87 -1.57
N PHE A 46 -1.54 -12.87 -1.29
CA PHE A 46 -0.54 -12.95 -0.24
C PHE A 46 -1.16 -13.12 1.16
N ALA A 47 -2.20 -12.33 1.48
CA ALA A 47 -2.90 -12.42 2.75
C ALA A 47 -3.54 -13.80 2.95
N THR A 48 -4.18 -14.37 1.92
CA THR A 48 -4.76 -15.71 1.94
C THR A 48 -3.71 -16.79 2.23
N ILE A 49 -2.59 -16.79 1.50
CA ILE A 49 -1.51 -17.78 1.71
C ILE A 49 -0.96 -17.73 3.14
N ARG A 50 -0.90 -16.55 3.77
CA ARG A 50 -0.46 -16.41 5.17
C ARG A 50 -1.49 -16.95 6.15
N ALA A 51 -2.76 -16.64 5.93
CA ALA A 51 -3.86 -17.14 6.76
C ALA A 51 -3.92 -18.68 6.74
N GLU A 52 -3.79 -19.30 5.57
CA GLU A 52 -3.73 -20.77 5.42
C GLU A 52 -2.55 -21.42 6.16
N LYS A 53 -1.47 -20.66 6.37
CA LYS A 53 -0.27 -21.10 7.10
C LYS A 53 -0.26 -20.66 8.56
N GLU A 54 -1.39 -20.18 9.08
CA GLU A 54 -1.55 -19.69 10.45
C GLU A 54 -0.52 -18.60 10.82
N ARG A 55 -0.17 -17.75 9.85
CA ARG A 55 0.77 -16.63 10.05
C ARG A 55 0.01 -15.33 10.27
N PRO A 56 0.56 -14.40 11.07
CA PRO A 56 0.01 -13.05 11.20
C PRO A 56 -0.20 -12.40 9.82
N THR A 57 -1.35 -11.73 9.68
CA THR A 57 -1.80 -11.06 8.46
C THR A 57 -2.35 -9.67 8.78
N PHE A 58 -2.61 -8.88 7.75
CA PHE A 58 -3.14 -7.51 7.83
C PHE A 58 -4.60 -7.46 7.35
N SER A 59 -5.31 -6.41 7.72
CA SER A 59 -6.66 -6.14 7.18
C SER A 59 -6.53 -5.47 5.81
N LEU A 60 -7.10 -6.10 4.77
CA LEU A 60 -7.02 -5.61 3.40
C LEU A 60 -8.32 -4.93 2.97
N PHE A 61 -8.21 -3.75 2.37
CA PHE A 61 -9.30 -3.01 1.77
C PHE A 61 -9.00 -2.72 0.30
N ASN A 62 -9.77 -3.36 -0.58
CA ASN A 62 -9.71 -3.11 -2.03
C ASN A 62 -10.78 -2.07 -2.38
N ARG A 63 -10.43 -0.89 -2.88
CA ARG A 63 -11.44 0.11 -3.30
C ARG A 63 -11.09 0.87 -4.56
N SER A 64 -12.08 0.99 -5.42
CA SER A 64 -12.09 1.78 -6.66
C SER A 64 -12.87 3.10 -6.57
N SER A 65 -13.70 3.31 -5.54
CA SER A 65 -14.50 4.53 -5.37
C SER A 65 -14.58 5.00 -3.91
N GLY A 66 -14.71 6.32 -3.69
CA GLY A 66 -14.80 6.90 -2.33
C GLY A 66 -13.50 6.83 -1.51
N PHE A 67 -12.35 6.75 -2.18
CA PHE A 67 -11.03 6.58 -1.58
C PHE A 67 -10.73 7.61 -0.48
N SER A 68 -11.00 8.89 -0.75
CA SER A 68 -10.65 9.98 0.16
C SER A 68 -11.40 9.94 1.48
N ASP A 69 -12.70 9.69 1.44
CA ASP A 69 -13.52 9.63 2.65
C ASP A 69 -13.21 8.37 3.45
N THR A 70 -12.95 7.26 2.75
CA THR A 70 -12.48 6.01 3.37
C THR A 70 -11.15 6.23 4.08
N LEU A 71 -10.16 6.83 3.40
CA LEU A 71 -8.84 7.08 3.98
C LEU A 71 -8.92 7.99 5.20
N LYS A 72 -9.71 9.08 5.14
CA LYS A 72 -9.95 9.96 6.30
C LYS A 72 -10.56 9.21 7.49
N GLN A 73 -11.52 8.31 7.25
CA GLN A 73 -12.11 7.49 8.31
C GLN A 73 -11.14 6.42 8.84
N MET A 74 -10.23 5.92 8.02
CA MET A 74 -9.22 4.95 8.45
C MET A 74 -8.14 5.60 9.29
N VAL A 75 -7.66 6.78 8.90
CA VAL A 75 -6.63 7.53 9.62
C VAL A 75 -7.07 7.85 11.05
N SER A 76 -8.37 8.02 11.31
CA SER A 76 -8.89 8.22 12.67
C SER A 76 -9.10 6.94 13.48
N LYS A 77 -9.04 5.76 12.86
CA LYS A 77 -9.32 4.46 13.49
C LYS A 77 -8.10 3.58 13.67
N TYR A 78 -7.11 3.71 12.80
CA TYR A 78 -5.98 2.78 12.71
C TYR A 78 -4.66 3.51 12.89
N GLU A 79 -3.76 2.90 13.65
CA GLU A 79 -2.43 3.45 13.91
C GLU A 79 -1.45 3.24 12.74
N ASN A 80 -1.56 2.13 12.00
CA ASN A 80 -0.63 1.81 10.91
C ASN A 80 -1.40 1.49 9.62
N ILE A 81 -1.28 2.40 8.66
CA ILE A 81 -1.96 2.30 7.36
C ILE A 81 -0.89 2.30 6.28
N LEU A 82 -0.96 1.30 5.40
CA LEU A 82 -0.15 1.23 4.19
C LEU A 82 -1.06 1.37 2.98
N ILE A 83 -0.67 2.20 2.02
CA ILE A 83 -1.42 2.41 0.78
C ILE A 83 -0.55 1.93 -0.39
N ASP A 84 -1.03 0.92 -1.11
CA ASP A 84 -0.42 0.48 -2.37
C ASP A 84 -1.15 1.13 -3.54
N THR A 85 -0.47 2.04 -4.25
CA THR A 85 -1.08 2.72 -5.39
C THR A 85 -0.93 1.91 -6.66
N LYS A 86 -1.95 1.92 -7.53
CA LYS A 86 -1.83 1.44 -8.91
C LYS A 86 -0.63 2.11 -9.61
N GLY A 87 -0.01 1.40 -10.56
CA GLY A 87 1.03 1.94 -11.47
C GLY A 87 0.48 2.93 -12.50
N GLU A 88 -0.12 4.01 -12.03
CA GLU A 88 -0.71 5.08 -12.83
C GLU A 88 -0.83 6.34 -11.97
N TYR A 89 -0.58 7.51 -12.58
CA TYR A 89 -0.88 8.79 -11.94
C TYR A 89 -2.38 9.07 -11.99
N SER A 90 -3.02 9.15 -10.83
CA SER A 90 -4.45 9.40 -10.70
C SER A 90 -4.76 10.42 -9.62
N LYS A 91 -5.99 10.95 -9.59
CA LYS A 91 -6.45 11.82 -8.50
C LYS A 91 -6.44 11.09 -7.16
N GLU A 92 -6.68 9.78 -7.18
CA GLU A 92 -6.62 8.89 -6.03
C GLU A 92 -5.19 8.81 -5.50
N THR A 93 -4.21 8.56 -6.38
CA THR A 93 -2.77 8.56 -6.05
C THR A 93 -2.35 9.89 -5.41
N GLN A 94 -2.73 11.03 -6.02
CA GLN A 94 -2.43 12.36 -5.46
C GLN A 94 -3.02 12.54 -4.05
N LYS A 95 -4.28 12.15 -3.86
CA LYS A 95 -4.94 12.27 -2.55
C LYS A 95 -4.35 11.33 -1.51
N ALA A 96 -3.93 10.12 -1.91
CA ALA A 96 -3.21 9.19 -1.04
C ALA A 96 -1.91 9.83 -0.55
N MET A 97 -1.13 10.40 -1.46
CA MET A 97 0.12 11.11 -1.13
C MET A 97 -0.14 12.29 -0.18
N LEU A 98 -1.15 13.12 -0.46
CA LEU A 98 -1.49 14.29 0.35
C LEU A 98 -1.97 13.95 1.78
N LEU A 99 -2.58 12.78 1.97
CA LEU A 99 -3.12 12.34 3.27
C LEU A 99 -2.15 11.41 4.03
N SER A 100 -0.96 11.15 3.48
CA SER A 100 0.03 10.28 4.10
C SER A 100 1.08 11.06 4.88
N ASP A 101 1.59 10.44 5.96
CA ASP A 101 2.70 10.99 6.74
C ASP A 101 4.02 10.82 5.97
N ILE A 102 4.14 9.71 5.22
CA ILE A 102 5.33 9.36 4.43
C ILE A 102 4.89 8.90 3.05
N VAL A 103 5.60 9.35 2.01
CA VAL A 103 5.47 8.84 0.64
C VAL A 103 6.77 8.16 0.25
N LEU A 104 6.67 6.89 -0.12
CA LEU A 104 7.77 6.08 -0.63
C LEU A 104 7.61 5.91 -2.14
N VAL A 105 8.63 6.29 -2.90
CA VAL A 105 8.67 6.17 -4.36
C VAL A 105 9.75 5.15 -4.74
N PRO A 106 9.43 3.85 -4.80
CA PRO A 106 10.41 2.84 -5.17
C PRO A 106 10.73 2.99 -6.66
N THR A 107 12.01 2.99 -7.04
CA THR A 107 12.44 3.07 -8.44
C THR A 107 13.37 1.90 -8.76
N THR A 108 13.36 1.47 -10.02
CA THR A 108 14.34 0.52 -10.54
C THR A 108 15.65 1.25 -10.83
N PRO A 109 16.82 0.58 -10.76
CA PRO A 109 18.13 1.19 -11.01
C PRO A 109 18.40 1.52 -12.50
N SER A 110 17.35 1.54 -13.34
CA SER A 110 17.46 1.84 -14.75
C SER A 110 17.51 3.36 -14.94
N GLN A 111 18.44 3.85 -15.76
CA GLN A 111 18.62 5.29 -16.01
C GLN A 111 17.32 5.98 -16.46
N LEU A 112 16.53 5.30 -17.30
CA LEU A 112 15.24 5.81 -17.79
C LEU A 112 14.21 6.01 -16.67
N ASP A 113 14.36 5.29 -15.55
CA ASP A 113 13.40 5.32 -14.43
C ASP A 113 13.85 6.24 -13.29
N THR A 114 15.10 6.69 -13.32
CA THR A 114 15.67 7.63 -12.34
C THR A 114 15.64 9.08 -12.83
N GLU A 115 15.52 9.29 -14.15
CA GLU A 115 15.52 10.61 -14.79
C GLU A 115 14.11 11.12 -15.18
N SER A 116 13.07 10.32 -14.94
CA SER A 116 11.64 10.65 -15.16
C SER A 116 11.04 11.42 -13.99
#